data_AF-A0A2T3L3C9-F1
#
_entry.id   AF-A0A2T3L3C9-F1
#
_cell.length_a   1.000
_cell.length_b   1.000
_cell.length_c   1.000
_cell.angle_alpha   90.00
_cell.angle_beta   90.00
_cell.angle_gamma   90.00
#
_symmetry.space_group_name_H-M   'P 1'
#
loop_
_entity.id
_entity.type
_entity.pdbx_description
1 polymer ?
#
loop_
_entity_poly.entity_id
_entity_poly.type
_entity_poly.pdbx_seq_one_letter_code
_entity_poly.pdbx_strand_id
1 'polypeptide(L)'
;MKKYKLILASPPWKYSDKCANKGGIVKYYEPMSLTELSLLTVSAEIDPSGCALCLWTTFPQMEEAFKLIDAWGFEYVDTIFTWVKTYPATNDPSKPFIGMGHYTRSNAEIMFLAKPKGGRLPPIINGEISCVQYFPVMGGAKQPPQFRDLLVELFGDAPRVELFAKIPAVDWMQWGEEKDVDSNISVQAPQYGSMFESVVAHIDKGGPAKPANDFRAICPGCFDHGEISGETSGDAGNFSFNCKCGFKETGFSLSFMKSSINEAYKKLTGGENAVDYSTI
;
A
#
# COMPACT_ATOMS: atom_id res chain seq x y z
N MET A 1 -2.62 -21.92 -8.33
CA MET A 1 -1.99 -20.72 -7.75
C MET A 1 -2.05 -20.84 -6.24
N LYS A 2 -0.97 -20.52 -5.52
CA LYS A 2 -1.01 -20.51 -4.05
C LYS A 2 -1.86 -19.32 -3.61
N LYS A 3 -2.74 -19.53 -2.63
CA LYS A 3 -3.52 -18.46 -2.03
C LYS A 3 -3.07 -18.26 -0.59
N TYR A 4 -2.91 -17.02 -0.17
CA TYR A 4 -2.37 -16.67 1.13
C TYR A 4 -3.46 -16.38 2.14
N LYS A 5 -3.26 -16.91 3.36
CA LYS A 5 -4.08 -16.61 4.54
C LYS A 5 -3.44 -15.56 5.43
N LEU A 6 -2.14 -15.32 5.27
CA LEU A 6 -1.39 -14.33 6.03
C LEU A 6 -0.46 -13.56 5.08
N ILE A 7 -0.56 -12.24 5.10
CA ILE A 7 0.28 -11.34 4.32
C ILE A 7 0.95 -10.40 5.31
N LEU A 8 2.28 -10.44 5.42
CA LEU A 8 3.07 -9.42 6.11
C LEU A 8 3.56 -8.43 5.07
N ALA A 9 3.29 -7.14 5.21
CA ALA A 9 3.73 -6.14 4.25
C ALA A 9 4.50 -5.02 4.96
N SER A 10 5.69 -4.69 4.44
CA SER A 10 6.52 -3.59 4.95
C SER A 10 6.82 -2.55 3.86
N PRO A 11 5.83 -1.75 3.41
CA PRO A 11 5.99 -0.89 2.25
C PRO A 11 7.16 0.10 2.41
N PRO A 12 7.94 0.33 1.34
CA PRO A 12 9.00 1.35 1.33
C PRO A 12 8.41 2.75 1.21
N TRP A 13 7.79 3.25 2.28
CA TRP A 13 7.05 4.52 2.28
C TRP A 13 7.89 5.71 1.80
N LYS A 14 7.38 6.44 0.80
CA LYS A 14 7.87 7.77 0.42
C LYS A 14 7.24 8.84 1.32
N TYR A 15 8.05 9.49 2.13
CA TYR A 15 7.58 10.52 3.05
C TYR A 15 7.31 11.84 2.31
N SER A 16 6.51 12.74 2.87
CA SER A 16 6.38 14.11 2.33
C SER A 16 7.55 15.00 2.76
N ASP A 17 8.17 14.68 3.89
CA ASP A 17 9.33 15.40 4.41
C ASP A 17 10.57 15.17 3.54
N LYS A 18 11.09 16.27 2.97
CA LYS A 18 12.31 16.29 2.16
C LYS A 18 13.53 15.82 2.96
N CYS A 19 13.56 16.02 4.27
CA CYS A 19 14.66 15.56 5.14
C CYS A 19 14.60 14.05 5.38
N ALA A 20 13.40 13.49 5.59
CA ALA A 20 13.19 12.05 5.68
C ALA A 20 13.64 11.31 4.40
N ASN A 21 13.39 11.90 3.23
CA ASN A 21 13.78 11.34 1.91
C ASN A 21 15.19 11.71 1.42
N LYS A 22 15.97 12.45 2.19
CA LYS A 22 17.39 12.74 1.90
C LYS A 22 18.34 12.12 2.91
N GLY A 23 17.79 11.50 3.96
CA GLY A 23 18.50 10.92 5.09
C GLY A 23 18.75 9.41 4.97
N GLY A 24 18.72 8.72 6.13
CA GLY A 24 19.18 7.34 6.26
C GLY A 24 18.37 6.26 5.51
N ILE A 25 17.07 6.46 5.28
CA ILE A 25 16.19 5.43 4.67
C ILE A 25 16.51 5.19 3.18
N VAL A 26 16.73 6.26 2.40
CA VAL A 26 17.02 6.17 0.95
C VAL A 26 18.39 5.52 0.68
N LYS A 27 19.24 5.39 1.70
CA LYS A 27 20.49 4.61 1.60
C LYS A 27 20.28 3.10 1.53
N TYR A 28 19.08 2.62 1.90
CA TYR A 28 18.81 1.20 2.06
C TYR A 28 17.83 0.63 1.03
N TYR A 29 16.94 1.45 0.47
CA TYR A 29 15.97 1.06 -0.56
C TYR A 29 15.37 2.31 -1.23
N GLU A 30 14.87 2.16 -2.46
CA GLU A 30 14.17 3.23 -3.17
C GLU A 30 12.74 3.39 -2.61
N PRO A 31 12.34 4.58 -2.13
CA PRO A 31 10.98 4.79 -1.66
C PRO A 31 9.94 4.72 -2.78
N MET A 32 8.77 4.18 -2.45
CA MET A 32 7.59 4.12 -3.30
C MET A 32 6.51 5.08 -2.78
N SER A 33 5.92 5.82 -3.71
CA SER A 33 4.71 6.60 -3.50
C SER A 33 3.52 5.68 -3.24
N LEU A 34 2.49 6.25 -2.59
CA LEU A 34 1.21 5.56 -2.40
C LEU A 34 0.61 5.11 -3.74
N THR A 35 0.76 5.89 -4.81
CA THR A 35 0.31 5.51 -6.16
C THR A 35 1.01 4.25 -6.65
N GLU A 36 2.34 4.17 -6.56
CA GLU A 36 3.10 2.97 -6.96
C GLU A 36 2.68 1.75 -6.13
N LEU A 37 2.54 1.91 -4.81
CA LEU A 37 2.12 0.83 -3.91
C LEU A 37 0.70 0.33 -4.21
N SER A 38 -0.19 1.23 -4.61
CA SER A 38 -1.60 0.91 -4.91
C SER A 38 -1.79 0.15 -6.22
N LEU A 39 -0.79 0.16 -7.12
CA LEU A 39 -0.84 -0.58 -8.39
C LEU A 39 -0.53 -2.08 -8.23
N LEU A 40 -0.15 -2.52 -7.02
CA LEU A 40 0.17 -3.92 -6.74
C LEU A 40 -1.10 -4.76 -6.55
N THR A 41 -1.10 -5.97 -7.12
CA THR A 41 -2.26 -6.88 -7.18
C THR A 41 -2.43 -7.79 -5.96
N VAL A 42 -2.34 -7.24 -4.76
CA VAL A 42 -2.33 -8.04 -3.52
C VAL A 42 -3.63 -8.83 -3.31
N SER A 43 -4.79 -8.26 -3.64
CA SER A 43 -6.10 -8.92 -3.50
C SER A 43 -6.26 -10.18 -4.35
N ALA A 44 -5.56 -10.27 -5.48
CA ALA A 44 -5.67 -11.42 -6.37
C ALA A 44 -5.14 -12.70 -5.71
N GLU A 45 -4.23 -12.59 -4.74
CA GLU A 45 -3.51 -13.73 -4.14
C GLU A 45 -4.08 -14.20 -2.79
N ILE A 46 -5.22 -13.64 -2.36
CA ILE A 46 -5.84 -13.99 -1.07
C ILE A 46 -6.59 -15.33 -1.13
N ASP A 47 -6.57 -16.08 -0.03
CA ASP A 47 -7.41 -17.26 0.14
C ASP A 47 -8.89 -16.87 0.34
N PRO A 48 -9.81 -17.40 -0.48
CA PRO A 48 -11.24 -17.09 -0.36
C PRO A 48 -11.85 -17.45 1.00
N SER A 49 -11.23 -18.35 1.77
CA SER A 49 -11.69 -18.75 3.10
C SER A 49 -11.36 -17.72 4.19
N GLY A 50 -10.49 -16.75 3.91
CA GLY A 50 -10.10 -15.68 4.83
C GLY A 50 -8.60 -15.37 4.77
N CYS A 51 -8.23 -14.11 5.01
CA CYS A 51 -6.86 -13.64 4.99
C CYS A 51 -6.63 -12.52 6.01
N ALA A 52 -5.45 -12.49 6.62
CA ALA A 52 -4.96 -11.39 7.45
C ALA A 52 -3.89 -10.61 6.67
N LEU A 53 -4.13 -9.31 6.44
CA LEU A 53 -3.10 -8.38 6.02
C LEU A 53 -2.53 -7.69 7.26
N CYS A 54 -1.25 -7.94 7.52
CA CYS A 54 -0.45 -7.37 8.58
C CYS A 54 0.47 -6.30 7.95
N LEU A 55 0.04 -5.04 7.98
CA LEU A 55 0.68 -3.92 7.29
C LEU A 55 1.51 -3.08 8.25
N TRP A 56 2.83 -3.06 8.05
CA TRP A 56 3.74 -2.23 8.81
C TRP A 56 3.62 -0.76 8.40
N THR A 57 3.48 0.14 9.38
CA THR A 57 3.48 1.58 9.14
C THR A 57 4.18 2.34 10.27
N THR A 58 4.46 3.61 10.01
CA THR A 58 4.99 4.56 10.99
C THR A 58 3.93 5.60 11.28
N PHE A 59 4.02 6.28 12.43
CA PHE A 59 3.03 7.30 12.80
C PHE A 59 2.79 8.37 11.71
N PRO A 60 3.80 8.88 10.98
CA PRO A 60 3.58 9.82 9.89
C PRO A 60 2.94 9.24 8.62
N GLN A 61 2.85 7.91 8.49
CA GLN A 61 2.32 7.19 7.31
C GLN A 61 0.99 6.49 7.59
N MET A 62 0.31 6.85 8.69
CA MET A 62 -0.94 6.18 9.06
C MET A 62 -2.06 6.46 8.06
N GLU A 63 -2.18 7.70 7.58
CA GLU A 63 -3.20 8.05 6.58
C GLU A 63 -2.98 7.30 5.26
N GLU A 64 -1.73 7.23 4.80
CA GLU A 64 -1.32 6.47 3.63
C GLU A 64 -1.52 4.96 3.82
N ALA A 65 -1.31 4.44 5.03
CA ALA A 65 -1.54 3.02 5.33
C ALA A 65 -3.03 2.65 5.25
N PHE A 66 -3.94 3.48 5.79
CA PHE A 66 -5.38 3.24 5.66
C PHE A 66 -5.83 3.25 4.19
N LYS A 67 -5.29 4.20 3.43
CA LYS A 67 -5.51 4.31 1.99
C LYS A 67 -5.01 3.08 1.24
N LEU A 68 -3.82 2.60 1.57
CA LEU A 68 -3.24 1.41 0.94
C LEU A 68 -4.02 0.13 1.28
N ILE A 69 -4.48 -0.02 2.53
CA ILE A 69 -5.36 -1.11 2.95
C ILE A 69 -6.61 -1.16 2.05
N ASP A 70 -7.24 -0.01 1.84
CA ASP A 70 -8.44 0.10 1.01
C ASP A 70 -8.16 -0.24 -0.46
N ALA A 71 -7.07 0.32 -1.01
CA ALA A 71 -6.61 0.10 -2.39
C ALA A 71 -6.33 -1.38 -2.68
N TRP A 72 -5.78 -2.10 -1.71
CA TRP A 72 -5.54 -3.54 -1.81
C TRP A 72 -6.78 -4.40 -1.57
N GLY A 73 -7.96 -3.80 -1.39
CA GLY A 73 -9.23 -4.52 -1.22
C GLY A 73 -9.45 -5.07 0.19
N PHE A 74 -8.77 -4.50 1.19
CA PHE A 74 -8.92 -4.85 2.60
C PHE A 74 -9.68 -3.75 3.36
N GLU A 75 -10.14 -4.07 4.56
CA GLU A 75 -10.69 -3.15 5.54
C GLU A 75 -9.90 -3.27 6.84
N TYR A 76 -9.52 -2.12 7.43
CA TYR A 76 -8.80 -2.07 8.70
C TYR A 76 -9.63 -2.69 9.83
N VAL A 77 -8.96 -3.42 10.71
CA VAL A 77 -9.57 -4.07 11.87
C VAL A 77 -8.97 -3.55 13.16
N ASP A 78 -7.64 -3.62 13.31
CA ASP A 78 -6.96 -3.32 14.58
C ASP A 78 -5.48 -2.97 14.37
N THR A 79 -4.81 -2.46 15.41
CA THR A 79 -3.36 -2.41 15.50
C THR A 79 -2.87 -3.68 16.21
N ILE A 80 -2.50 -4.68 15.42
CA ILE A 80 -2.13 -6.01 15.94
C ILE A 80 -0.85 -5.98 16.77
N PHE A 81 0.12 -5.16 16.36
CA PHE A 81 1.36 -5.00 17.10
C PHE A 81 1.83 -3.55 17.15
N THR A 82 2.41 -3.17 18.28
CA THR A 82 3.21 -1.96 18.47
C THR A 82 4.61 -2.38 18.86
N TRP A 83 5.57 -2.10 17.99
CA TRP A 83 6.98 -2.28 18.29
C TRP A 83 7.50 -1.12 19.11
N VAL A 84 7.76 -1.35 20.39
CA VAL A 84 8.53 -0.42 21.22
C VAL A 84 10.01 -0.75 21.05
N LYS A 85 10.74 0.18 20.44
CA LYS A 85 12.17 0.02 20.16
C LYS A 85 12.95 0.12 21.46
N THR A 86 13.91 -0.76 21.66
CA THR A 86 14.88 -0.72 22.78
C THR A 86 16.31 -0.57 22.22
N TYR A 87 17.28 -0.30 23.10
CA TYR A 87 18.69 -0.22 22.70
C TYR A 87 19.26 -1.63 22.40
N PRO A 88 20.04 -1.83 21.31
CA PRO A 88 20.61 -3.13 20.96
C PRO A 88 21.45 -3.77 22.06
N ALA A 89 22.19 -2.95 22.81
CA ALA A 89 23.11 -3.43 23.84
C ALA A 89 22.41 -3.99 25.08
N THR A 90 21.21 -3.51 25.40
CA THR A 90 20.53 -3.87 26.65
C THR A 90 19.22 -4.60 26.44
N ASN A 91 18.52 -4.33 25.34
CA ASN A 91 17.13 -4.73 25.11
C ASN A 91 16.21 -4.47 26.32
N ASP A 92 16.49 -3.43 27.10
CA ASP A 92 15.80 -3.15 28.37
C ASP A 92 14.43 -2.48 28.10
N PRO A 93 13.30 -3.14 28.40
CA PRO A 93 11.96 -2.58 28.16
C PRO A 93 11.67 -1.32 28.99
N SER A 94 12.36 -1.15 30.13
CA SER A 94 12.23 0.05 30.97
C SER A 94 12.94 1.28 30.38
N LYS A 95 13.74 1.10 29.32
CA LYS A 95 14.50 2.16 28.65
C LYS A 95 14.32 2.11 27.14
N PRO A 96 13.16 2.57 26.62
CA PRO A 96 12.91 2.64 25.20
C PRO A 96 13.98 3.46 24.47
N PHE A 97 14.32 3.02 23.26
CA PHE A 97 15.21 3.71 22.36
C PHE A 97 14.64 5.07 21.98
N ILE A 98 15.46 6.12 22.10
CA ILE A 98 15.05 7.48 21.78
C ILE A 98 15.39 7.79 20.31
N GLY A 99 14.50 7.35 19.41
CA GLY A 99 14.65 7.57 17.98
C GLY A 99 14.41 9.01 17.54
N MET A 100 14.60 9.24 16.24
CA MET A 100 14.25 10.50 15.61
C MET A 100 12.73 10.64 15.56
N GLY A 101 12.23 11.87 15.57
CA GLY A 101 10.81 12.14 15.35
C GLY A 101 10.62 13.59 14.96
N HIS A 102 9.42 13.92 14.48
CA HIS A 102 9.14 15.25 13.95
C HIS A 102 8.78 16.25 15.05
N TYR A 103 8.03 15.81 16.06
CA TYR A 103 7.55 16.67 17.16
C TYR A 103 8.00 16.15 18.52
N THR A 104 7.77 14.86 18.78
CA THR A 104 8.33 14.12 19.91
C THR A 104 9.34 13.10 19.40
N ARG A 105 10.17 12.56 20.30
CA ARG A 105 11.12 11.50 19.93
C ARG A 105 10.35 10.21 19.66
N SER A 106 10.42 9.69 18.43
CA SER A 106 9.73 8.45 18.09
C SER A 106 10.51 7.24 18.58
N ASN A 107 9.87 6.44 19.41
CA ASN A 107 10.40 5.22 19.98
C ASN A 107 9.62 3.98 19.54
N ALA A 108 8.57 4.13 18.73
CA ALA A 108 7.70 3.04 18.34
C ALA A 108 7.31 3.06 16.85
N GLU A 109 6.93 1.90 16.35
CA GLU A 109 6.26 1.68 15.06
C GLU A 109 5.09 0.72 15.26
N ILE A 110 4.16 0.69 14.31
CA ILE A 110 2.91 -0.05 14.46
C ILE A 110 2.66 -0.95 13.25
N MET A 111 1.95 -2.04 13.50
CA MET A 111 1.46 -2.98 12.50
C MET A 111 -0.05 -2.97 12.54
N PHE A 112 -0.68 -2.61 11.43
CA PHE A 112 -2.12 -2.73 11.26
C PHE A 112 -2.50 -4.13 10.84
N LEU A 113 -3.67 -4.57 11.29
CA LEU A 113 -4.37 -5.75 10.85
C LEU A 113 -5.57 -5.33 10.03
N ALA A 114 -5.71 -5.94 8.87
CA ALA A 114 -6.83 -5.75 7.97
C ALA A 114 -7.32 -7.11 7.44
N LYS A 115 -8.60 -7.16 7.06
CA LYS A 115 -9.24 -8.33 6.46
C LYS A 115 -9.76 -7.99 5.06
N PRO A 116 -9.93 -8.95 4.14
CA PRO A 116 -10.55 -8.67 2.85
C PRO A 116 -11.94 -8.06 3.02
N LYS A 117 -12.30 -7.07 2.19
CA LYS A 117 -13.64 -6.47 2.20
C LYS A 117 -14.69 -7.55 1.96
N GLY A 118 -15.65 -7.66 2.88
CA GLY A 118 -16.69 -8.71 2.83
C GLY A 118 -16.17 -10.13 3.14
N GLY A 119 -14.89 -10.26 3.49
CA GLY A 119 -14.27 -11.49 3.96
C GLY A 119 -14.08 -11.51 5.48
N ARG A 120 -13.25 -12.46 5.94
CA ARG A 120 -12.96 -12.71 7.35
C ARG A 120 -11.47 -12.91 7.60
N LEU A 121 -11.07 -12.70 8.85
CA LEU A 121 -9.75 -13.06 9.34
C LEU A 121 -9.62 -14.60 9.51
N PRO A 122 -8.39 -15.14 9.43
CA PRO A 122 -8.10 -16.50 9.88
C PRO A 122 -8.44 -16.68 11.38
N PRO A 123 -8.65 -17.92 11.85
CA PRO A 123 -8.87 -18.19 13.27
C PRO A 123 -7.65 -17.79 14.10
N ILE A 124 -7.90 -17.30 15.31
CA ILE A 124 -6.87 -17.02 16.31
C ILE A 124 -6.49 -18.35 16.97
N ILE A 125 -5.20 -18.69 16.97
CA ILE A 125 -4.61 -19.85 17.63
C ILE A 125 -4.11 -19.47 19.03
N ASN A 126 -3.38 -18.37 19.16
CA ASN A 126 -2.94 -17.83 20.44
C ASN A 126 -3.34 -16.35 20.61
N GLY A 127 -4.43 -16.10 21.36
CA GLY A 127 -4.90 -14.75 21.67
C GLY A 127 -4.24 -14.08 22.88
N GLU A 128 -3.30 -14.75 23.56
CA GLU A 128 -2.63 -14.22 24.75
C GLU A 128 -1.40 -13.36 24.41
N ILE A 129 -1.02 -13.29 23.14
CA ILE A 129 0.12 -12.51 22.67
C ILE A 129 -0.15 -11.01 22.91
N SER A 130 0.75 -10.36 23.66
CA SER A 130 0.69 -8.91 23.88
C SER A 130 0.77 -8.15 22.56
N CYS A 131 -0.07 -7.14 22.35
CA CYS A 131 0.07 -6.25 21.20
C CYS A 131 1.33 -5.37 21.31
N VAL A 132 1.84 -5.10 22.52
CA VAL A 132 3.09 -4.36 22.72
C VAL A 132 4.26 -5.33 22.74
N GLN A 133 5.22 -5.09 21.84
CA GLN A 133 6.39 -5.94 21.65
C GLN A 133 7.67 -5.10 21.78
N TYR A 134 8.56 -5.52 22.68
CA TYR A 134 9.83 -4.85 22.93
C TYR A 134 10.96 -5.58 22.21
N PHE A 135 11.48 -4.96 21.16
CA PHE A 135 12.62 -5.48 20.42
C PHE A 135 13.66 -4.40 20.17
N PRO A 136 14.95 -4.74 20.07
CA PRO A 136 15.97 -3.74 19.82
C PRO A 136 15.87 -3.14 18.41
N VAL A 137 16.18 -1.85 18.28
CA VAL A 137 16.28 -1.21 16.96
C VAL A 137 17.31 -1.92 16.09
N MET A 138 16.94 -2.24 14.85
CA MET A 138 17.81 -2.92 13.90
C MET A 138 18.48 -1.92 12.94
N GLY A 139 19.69 -2.23 12.49
CA GLY A 139 20.35 -1.47 11.43
C GLY A 139 19.69 -1.66 10.06
N GLY A 140 19.80 -0.66 9.18
CA GLY A 140 19.33 -0.79 7.80
C GLY A 140 17.82 -0.66 7.59
N ALA A 141 17.12 -0.01 8.52
CA ALA A 141 15.65 0.14 8.50
C ALA A 141 14.92 -1.21 8.42
N LYS A 142 15.46 -2.24 9.09
CA LYS A 142 14.92 -3.59 9.13
C LYS A 142 13.94 -3.73 10.30
N GLN A 143 12.82 -4.40 10.07
CA GLN A 143 11.91 -4.83 11.13
C GLN A 143 12.51 -6.06 11.86
N PRO A 144 12.21 -6.25 13.15
CA PRO A 144 12.61 -7.46 13.87
C PRO A 144 11.98 -8.72 13.24
N PRO A 145 12.75 -9.75 12.90
CA PRO A 145 12.20 -10.99 12.33
C PRO A 145 11.22 -11.71 13.26
N GLN A 146 11.30 -11.47 14.57
CA GLN A 146 10.41 -12.04 15.60
C GLN A 146 8.93 -11.77 15.34
N PHE A 147 8.58 -10.69 14.63
CA PHE A 147 7.18 -10.44 14.26
C PHE A 147 6.62 -11.52 13.34
N ARG A 148 7.45 -12.19 12.55
CA ARG A 148 7.03 -13.35 11.74
C ARG A 148 6.59 -14.49 12.66
N ASP A 149 7.41 -14.81 13.65
CA ASP A 149 7.14 -15.89 14.60
C ASP A 149 5.86 -15.60 15.40
N LEU A 150 5.70 -14.36 15.87
CA LEU A 150 4.49 -13.92 16.57
C LEU A 150 3.23 -14.05 15.70
N LEU A 151 3.31 -13.75 14.40
CA LEU A 151 2.18 -13.92 13.47
C LEU A 151 1.85 -15.39 13.23
N VAL A 152 2.86 -16.26 13.15
CA VAL A 152 2.67 -17.72 13.02
C VAL A 152 2.10 -18.30 14.31
N GLU A 153 2.53 -17.82 15.47
CA GLU A 153 1.96 -18.20 16.77
C GLU A 153 0.49 -17.76 16.89
N LEU A 154 0.19 -16.55 16.40
CA LEU A 154 -1.16 -15.98 16.45
C LEU A 154 -2.14 -16.69 15.51
N PHE A 155 -1.78 -16.91 14.24
CA PHE A 155 -2.68 -17.41 13.20
C PHE A 155 -2.45 -18.88 12.80
N GLY A 156 -1.40 -19.50 13.34
CA GLY A 156 -0.98 -20.85 13.01
C GLY A 156 -0.12 -20.96 11.74
N ASP A 157 0.26 -22.19 11.42
CA ASP A 157 1.05 -22.50 10.22
C ASP A 157 0.19 -22.49 8.96
N ALA A 158 -0.09 -21.29 8.46
CA ALA A 158 -0.91 -21.07 7.26
C ALA A 158 -0.06 -20.57 6.07
N PRO A 159 -0.51 -20.78 4.82
CA PRO A 159 0.15 -20.21 3.65
C PRO A 159 0.34 -18.70 3.79
N ARG A 160 1.59 -18.24 3.74
CA ARG A 160 1.99 -16.87 4.08
C ARG A 160 3.02 -16.29 3.13
N VAL A 161 2.94 -14.97 2.93
CA VAL A 161 3.87 -14.19 2.11
C VAL A 161 4.29 -12.91 2.82
N GLU A 162 5.56 -12.52 2.65
CA GLU A 162 6.10 -11.24 3.09
C GLU A 162 6.39 -10.35 1.88
N LEU A 163 5.70 -9.20 1.83
CA LEU A 163 5.90 -8.17 0.82
C LEU A 163 6.94 -7.17 1.31
N PHE A 164 7.85 -6.80 0.42
CA PHE A 164 9.00 -5.92 0.64
C PHE A 164 9.98 -6.47 1.67
N ALA A 165 10.18 -7.80 1.68
CA ALA A 165 11.08 -8.48 2.59
C ALA A 165 12.53 -8.00 2.38
N LYS A 166 13.21 -7.64 3.48
CA LYS A 166 14.62 -7.18 3.47
C LYS A 166 15.60 -8.25 3.94
N ILE A 167 15.09 -9.31 4.52
CA ILE A 167 15.86 -10.41 5.08
C ILE A 167 15.15 -11.71 4.70
N PRO A 168 15.84 -12.68 4.09
CA PRO A 168 15.31 -14.02 3.87
C PRO A 168 14.75 -14.64 5.14
N ALA A 169 13.63 -15.34 5.01
CA ALA A 169 13.00 -16.07 6.09
C ALA A 169 12.64 -17.47 5.58
N VAL A 170 13.04 -18.48 6.34
CA VAL A 170 12.62 -19.86 6.09
C VAL A 170 11.10 -19.93 6.29
N ASP A 171 10.42 -20.68 5.44
CA ASP A 171 8.96 -20.91 5.48
C ASP A 171 8.08 -19.66 5.27
N TRP A 172 8.64 -18.60 4.69
CA TRP A 172 7.89 -17.45 4.16
C TRP A 172 8.13 -17.33 2.67
N MET A 173 7.06 -17.25 1.88
CA MET A 173 7.19 -16.75 0.52
C MET A 173 7.57 -15.27 0.59
N GLN A 174 8.42 -14.80 -0.31
CA GLN A 174 8.88 -13.41 -0.28
C GLN A 174 8.62 -12.72 -1.62
N TRP A 175 8.38 -11.42 -1.55
CA TRP A 175 8.29 -10.54 -2.71
C TRP A 175 9.03 -9.25 -2.36
N GLY A 176 10.05 -8.86 -3.12
CA GLY A 176 10.95 -7.74 -2.78
C GLY A 176 12.12 -7.58 -3.75
N GLU A 177 12.99 -6.58 -3.50
CA GLU A 177 13.93 -6.08 -4.52
C GLU A 177 14.92 -7.10 -5.08
N GLU A 178 15.33 -8.16 -4.38
CA GLU A 178 16.15 -9.20 -5.01
C GLU A 178 15.95 -10.57 -4.32
N LYS A 179 15.38 -11.51 -5.09
CA LYS A 179 15.39 -13.00 -4.95
C LYS A 179 14.15 -13.68 -4.34
N ASP A 180 13.83 -14.82 -4.97
CA ASP A 180 12.67 -15.71 -4.78
C ASP A 180 11.30 -15.02 -4.78
N VAL A 181 11.09 -14.23 -5.82
CA VAL A 181 9.85 -13.49 -6.09
C VAL A 181 8.71 -14.46 -6.40
N ASP A 182 7.60 -14.37 -5.67
CA ASP A 182 6.35 -14.93 -6.16
C ASP A 182 5.95 -14.19 -7.44
N SER A 183 6.12 -14.84 -8.60
CA SER A 183 5.79 -14.26 -9.91
C SER A 183 4.30 -13.97 -10.09
N ASN A 184 3.45 -14.35 -9.13
CA ASN A 184 2.01 -14.10 -9.18
C ASN A 184 1.61 -12.71 -8.66
N ILE A 185 2.42 -12.08 -7.78
CA ILE A 185 2.21 -10.66 -7.44
C ILE A 185 2.75 -9.81 -8.58
N SER A 186 1.82 -9.42 -9.44
CA SER A 186 2.09 -8.63 -10.64
C SER A 186 1.73 -7.17 -10.42
N VAL A 187 2.35 -6.30 -11.22
CA VAL A 187 1.92 -4.92 -11.35
C VAL A 187 0.69 -4.93 -12.25
N GLN A 188 -0.45 -4.43 -11.76
CA GLN A 188 -1.61 -4.30 -12.62
C GLN A 188 -1.40 -3.12 -13.57
N ALA A 189 -1.67 -3.33 -14.86
CA ALA A 189 -1.87 -2.21 -15.76
C ALA A 189 -2.96 -1.31 -15.14
N PRO A 190 -2.76 0.01 -15.09
CA PRO A 190 -3.75 0.90 -14.48
C PRO A 190 -5.12 0.65 -15.13
N GLN A 191 -6.08 0.14 -14.36
CA GLN A 191 -7.45 -0.13 -14.85
C GLN A 191 -8.18 1.17 -15.24
N TYR A 192 -7.59 2.31 -14.87
CA TYR A 192 -7.90 3.63 -15.37
C TYR A 192 -7.85 3.75 -16.90
N GLY A 193 -6.98 3.01 -17.59
CA GLY A 193 -6.86 3.07 -19.06
C GLY A 193 -8.16 2.75 -19.78
N SER A 194 -8.80 1.62 -19.45
CA SER A 194 -10.08 1.21 -20.04
C SER A 194 -11.25 2.10 -19.62
N MET A 195 -11.19 2.65 -18.40
CA MET A 195 -12.15 3.62 -17.91
C MET A 195 -12.06 4.95 -18.70
N PHE A 196 -10.85 5.45 -18.97
CA PHE A 196 -10.61 6.68 -19.71
C PHE A 196 -10.91 6.54 -21.20
N GLU A 197 -10.56 5.41 -21.82
CA GLU A 197 -10.98 5.07 -23.20
C GLU A 197 -12.51 5.13 -23.33
N SER A 198 -13.22 4.63 -22.32
CA SER A 198 -14.68 4.66 -22.30
C SER A 198 -15.25 6.09 -22.14
N VAL A 199 -14.59 6.96 -21.36
CA VAL A 199 -14.97 8.38 -21.21
C VAL A 199 -14.75 9.12 -22.53
N VAL A 200 -13.56 8.99 -23.13
CA VAL A 200 -13.19 9.61 -24.42
C VAL A 200 -14.14 9.14 -25.52
N ALA A 201 -14.40 7.84 -25.64
CA ALA A 201 -15.31 7.28 -26.63
C ALA A 201 -16.78 7.71 -26.45
N HIS A 202 -17.21 8.06 -25.23
CA HIS A 202 -18.55 8.59 -24.97
C HIS A 202 -18.67 10.06 -25.38
N ILE A 203 -17.61 10.85 -25.14
CA ILE A 203 -17.51 12.26 -25.51
C ILE A 203 -17.39 12.43 -27.04
N ASP A 204 -16.56 11.62 -27.71
CA ASP A 204 -16.39 11.64 -29.17
C ASP A 204 -17.69 11.30 -29.93
N LYS A 205 -18.61 10.58 -29.29
CA LYS A 205 -19.94 10.25 -29.82
C LYS A 205 -20.97 11.37 -29.62
N GLY A 206 -20.56 12.54 -29.12
CA GLY A 206 -21.44 13.70 -28.92
C GLY A 206 -22.40 13.55 -27.73
N GLY A 207 -22.09 12.66 -26.78
CA GLY A 207 -22.85 12.55 -25.53
C GLY A 207 -22.70 13.83 -24.69
N PRO A 208 -23.72 14.22 -23.89
CA PRO A 208 -23.57 15.34 -22.96
C PRO A 208 -22.45 15.06 -21.96
N ALA A 209 -21.71 16.10 -21.55
CA ALA A 209 -20.65 16.08 -20.52
C ALA A 209 -21.18 15.81 -19.09
N LYS A 210 -22.32 15.14 -18.96
CA LYS A 210 -22.72 14.44 -17.75
C LYS A 210 -22.49 12.97 -18.04
N PRO A 211 -21.32 12.42 -17.68
CA PRO A 211 -21.16 10.99 -17.69
C PRO A 211 -22.38 10.39 -16.99
N ALA A 212 -23.08 9.49 -17.68
CA ALA A 212 -23.96 8.56 -16.98
C ALA A 212 -23.16 7.96 -15.82
N ASN A 213 -23.82 7.57 -14.73
CA ASN A 213 -23.28 7.10 -13.44
C ASN A 213 -22.25 5.92 -13.49
N ASP A 214 -21.69 5.63 -14.65
CA ASP A 214 -20.90 4.47 -15.03
C ASP A 214 -19.38 4.76 -15.12
N PHE A 215 -18.95 6.03 -15.12
CA PHE A 215 -17.52 6.37 -15.11
C PHE A 215 -16.99 6.56 -13.70
N ARG A 216 -16.51 5.46 -13.13
CA ARG A 216 -16.03 5.36 -11.75
C ARG A 216 -14.51 5.34 -11.64
N ALA A 217 -13.89 6.45 -11.24
CA ALA A 217 -12.44 6.53 -11.02
C ALA A 217 -12.11 6.22 -9.56
N ILE A 218 -11.00 5.55 -9.30
CA ILE A 218 -10.59 5.26 -7.93
C ILE A 218 -10.12 6.58 -7.29
N CYS A 219 -10.70 6.91 -6.14
CA CYS A 219 -10.36 8.12 -5.43
C CYS A 219 -8.96 8.06 -4.81
N PRO A 220 -8.11 9.09 -4.96
CA PRO A 220 -6.82 9.16 -4.26
C PRO A 220 -6.94 9.25 -2.73
N GLY A 221 -8.10 9.69 -2.23
CA GLY A 221 -8.37 9.87 -0.81
C GLY A 221 -9.00 8.64 -0.14
N CYS A 222 -9.98 8.01 -0.79
CA CYS A 222 -10.79 6.92 -0.22
C CYS A 222 -10.64 5.58 -0.93
N PHE A 223 -10.02 5.54 -2.11
CA PHE A 223 -9.89 4.39 -3.01
C PHE A 223 -11.20 3.68 -3.39
N ASP A 224 -12.35 4.23 -2.99
CA ASP A 224 -13.66 3.95 -3.59
C ASP A 224 -13.82 4.68 -4.92
N HIS A 225 -14.82 4.25 -5.67
CA HIS A 225 -15.22 4.86 -6.93
C HIS A 225 -15.80 6.25 -6.69
N GLY A 226 -15.18 7.27 -7.28
CA GLY A 226 -15.71 8.62 -7.38
C GLY A 226 -16.21 8.95 -8.78
N GLU A 227 -17.03 9.98 -8.83
CA GLU A 227 -17.59 10.53 -10.06
C GLU A 227 -16.62 11.57 -10.63
N ILE A 228 -16.24 11.39 -11.89
CA ILE A 228 -15.56 12.43 -12.66
C ILE A 228 -16.62 13.26 -13.38
N SER A 229 -16.50 14.58 -13.31
CA SER A 229 -17.33 15.54 -14.04
C SER A 229 -16.46 16.65 -14.60
N GLY A 230 -16.78 17.22 -15.76
CA GLY A 230 -15.98 18.30 -16.35
C GLY A 230 -16.35 18.59 -17.79
N GLU A 231 -15.92 19.74 -18.29
CA GLU A 231 -16.08 20.13 -19.69
C GLU A 231 -14.77 19.90 -20.45
N THR A 232 -14.85 19.18 -21.58
CA THR A 232 -13.74 19.04 -22.52
C THR A 232 -13.82 20.12 -23.59
N SER A 233 -12.89 21.07 -23.57
CA SER A 233 -12.46 21.76 -24.78
C SER A 233 -11.08 21.22 -25.18
N GLY A 234 -11.06 20.08 -25.88
CA GLY A 234 -9.82 19.37 -26.26
C GLY A 234 -9.07 18.71 -25.09
N ASP A 235 -7.77 18.45 -25.26
CA ASP A 235 -6.87 17.81 -24.26
C ASP A 235 -6.71 18.61 -22.94
N ALA A 236 -7.23 19.83 -22.90
CA ALA A 236 -7.16 20.76 -21.77
C ALA A 236 -8.49 20.83 -20.98
N GLY A 237 -9.22 19.72 -20.85
CA GLY A 237 -10.43 19.67 -20.03
C GLY A 237 -10.13 19.97 -18.55
N ASN A 238 -10.94 20.83 -17.94
CA ASN A 238 -10.92 21.08 -16.50
C ASN A 238 -11.84 20.05 -15.83
N PHE A 239 -11.23 19.01 -15.26
CA PHE A 239 -11.99 17.96 -14.59
C PHE A 239 -12.14 18.25 -13.10
N SER A 240 -13.23 17.74 -12.56
CA SER A 240 -13.55 17.69 -11.15
C SER A 240 -13.85 16.25 -10.77
N PHE A 241 -13.06 15.72 -9.85
CA PHE A 241 -13.27 14.41 -9.25
C PHE A 241 -13.98 14.59 -7.92
N ASN A 242 -15.05 13.84 -7.68
CA ASN A 242 -15.78 13.83 -6.41
C ASN A 242 -15.92 12.38 -5.89
N CYS A 243 -15.29 12.03 -4.75
CA CYS A 243 -15.61 10.79 -4.02
C CYS A 243 -16.69 11.06 -2.96
N LYS A 244 -17.51 10.04 -2.70
CA LYS A 244 -18.47 10.01 -1.58
C LYS A 244 -17.83 10.24 -0.20
N CYS A 245 -16.53 10.01 -0.06
CA CYS A 245 -15.77 10.32 1.16
C CYS A 245 -15.54 11.83 1.37
N GLY A 246 -15.94 12.68 0.43
CA GLY A 246 -15.71 14.12 0.48
C GLY A 246 -14.40 14.59 -0.17
N PHE A 247 -13.56 13.69 -0.67
CA PHE A 247 -12.40 14.06 -1.48
C PHE A 247 -12.86 14.70 -2.78
N LYS A 248 -12.36 15.91 -3.02
CA LYS A 248 -12.62 16.69 -4.22
C LYS A 248 -11.31 17.16 -4.78
N GLU A 249 -11.11 16.92 -6.06
CA GLU A 249 -10.02 17.53 -6.82
C GLU A 249 -10.65 18.30 -7.98
N THR A 250 -10.15 19.49 -8.27
CA THR A 250 -10.72 20.37 -9.31
C THR A 250 -9.59 21.00 -10.10
N GLY A 251 -9.78 21.20 -11.41
CA GLY A 251 -8.82 21.94 -12.23
C GLY A 251 -7.57 21.14 -12.62
N PHE A 252 -7.65 19.81 -12.55
CA PHE A 252 -6.62 18.93 -13.10
C PHE A 252 -6.95 18.57 -14.55
N SER A 253 -5.90 18.42 -15.36
CA SER A 253 -6.03 17.90 -16.72
C SER A 253 -5.95 16.38 -16.73
N LEU A 254 -6.62 15.74 -17.70
CA LEU A 254 -6.45 14.31 -17.97
C LEU A 254 -4.98 13.94 -18.22
N SER A 255 -4.22 14.84 -18.86
CA SER A 255 -2.80 14.64 -19.17
C SER A 255 -1.91 14.53 -17.93
N PHE A 256 -2.18 15.31 -16.88
CA PHE A 256 -1.39 15.28 -15.65
C PHE A 256 -1.54 13.94 -14.91
N MET A 257 -2.78 13.45 -14.76
CA MET A 257 -3.04 12.17 -14.11
C MET A 257 -2.48 10.98 -14.90
N LYS A 258 -2.64 11.00 -16.24
CA LYS A 258 -2.05 10.00 -17.15
C LYS A 258 -0.53 9.96 -16.98
N SER A 259 0.13 11.11 -16.91
CA SER A 259 1.60 11.17 -16.73
C SER A 259 2.06 10.54 -15.42
N SER A 260 1.45 10.91 -14.28
CA SER A 260 1.87 10.41 -12.97
C SER A 260 1.66 8.91 -12.79
N ILE A 261 0.54 8.37 -13.31
CA ILE A 261 0.27 6.92 -13.27
C ILE A 261 1.21 6.16 -14.21
N ASN A 262 1.47 6.70 -15.40
CA ASN A 262 2.39 6.09 -16.36
C ASN A 262 3.82 6.07 -15.87
N GLU A 263 4.27 7.15 -15.22
CA GLU A 263 5.58 7.20 -14.59
C GLU A 263 5.72 6.15 -13.50
N ALA A 264 4.69 6.00 -12.63
CA ALA A 264 4.66 4.97 -11.61
C ALA A 264 4.70 3.55 -12.22
N TYR A 265 3.85 3.28 -13.22
CA TYR A 265 3.80 1.98 -13.89
C TYR A 265 5.12 1.65 -14.63
N LYS A 266 5.66 2.61 -15.40
CA LYS A 266 6.96 2.48 -16.08
C LYS A 266 8.08 2.17 -15.10
N LYS A 267 8.10 2.85 -13.95
CA LYS A 267 9.08 2.59 -12.89
C LYS A 267 8.95 1.17 -12.33
N LEU A 268 7.72 0.70 -12.11
CA LEU A 268 7.44 -0.64 -11.57
C LEU A 268 7.74 -1.78 -12.55
N THR A 269 7.54 -1.58 -13.86
CA THR A 269 7.75 -2.63 -14.87
C THR A 269 9.09 -2.55 -15.60
N GLY A 270 9.98 -1.62 -15.22
CA GLY A 270 11.21 -1.36 -15.96
C GLY A 270 10.98 -0.84 -17.39
N GLY A 271 9.78 -0.33 -17.67
CA GLY A 271 9.36 0.15 -19.00
C GLY A 271 8.81 -0.94 -19.92
N GLU A 272 8.86 -2.22 -19.56
CA GLU A 272 8.24 -3.29 -20.33
C GLU A 272 6.70 -3.19 -20.22
N ASN A 273 6.00 -3.35 -21.35
CA ASN A 273 4.53 -3.27 -21.47
C ASN A 273 3.89 -1.93 -21.03
N ALA A 274 4.65 -0.83 -20.92
CA ALA A 274 4.09 0.48 -20.65
C ALA A 274 3.29 0.96 -21.86
N VAL A 275 1.96 1.03 -21.71
CA VAL A 275 1.09 1.71 -22.67
C VAL A 275 1.41 3.20 -22.59
N ASP A 276 1.71 3.84 -23.72
CA ASP A 276 1.93 5.29 -23.76
C ASP A 276 0.59 6.03 -23.79
N TYR A 277 0.01 6.24 -22.60
CA TYR A 277 -1.25 6.97 -22.51
C TYR A 277 -1.09 8.48 -22.77
N SER A 278 0.09 9.00 -23.13
CA SER A 278 0.23 10.40 -23.58
C SER A 278 -0.28 10.63 -25.01
N THR A 279 -0.54 9.55 -25.76
CA THR A 279 -1.01 9.57 -27.15
C THR A 279 -2.48 9.16 -27.33
N ILE A 280 -3.18 8.88 -26.23
CA ILE A 280 -4.60 8.48 -26.16
C ILE A 280 -5.39 9.61 -25.52
#